data_AF-A0A2T4H317-F1
#
_entry.id   AF-A0A2T4H317-F1
#
_cell.length_a   1.000
_cell.length_b   1.000
_cell.length_c   1.000
_cell.angle_alpha   90.00
_cell.angle_beta   90.00
_cell.angle_gamma   90.00
#
_symmetry.space_group_name_H-M   'P 1'
#
loop_
_entity.id
_entity.type
_entity.pdbx_description
1 polymer ?
#
loop_
_entity_poly.entity_id
_entity_poly.type
_entity_poly.pdbx_seq_one_letter_code
_entity_poly.pdbx_strand_id
1 'polypeptide(L)'
;MSSSHSDADSDNERLSSLSHNFGASASRNNPLFIPELCYRIVELLGEKTDENPEYRNKRSLANLAATCKYFAANLETVLYTQDIKDGELRGLKSIVFCEEDHIALGRLNKYPEELLKPYVDNVFNSIIDRDTPDGVVSDSCDYTMLHIAAHKLMYDTIEKLNELGATWTYARNFQAILSYDELVKFSSSYPAFQSIFSNINWAPNLVCLIKKDNYTCKILANFWEESYPFVGQSAFPAGLLPVGAEDRMTLLHLHLLAVPKHIGADRAEKAIEEYPELIDLPTGESQCSVYHIAVMAQSNFALSNLLVRKLNDKVPNFVDNRGCNPLHTAFKTSLQGNRGRTPKAQTGTTDALSTLLGWNMNPMMPHTMAPYQHPLLVMGEHAMVDWNGQNRVIKKNINDVAESEKCWAEAWGFGPVVFTINRCDSNGNTLLGYITRAIVHYHVESGSKPLEDLFSKIVKEYGADINLDVNSFRTPMPRPYIHSIRWMADHAIGRRRFKRLVNDLGGQLHPAEVAGTEAPTLADVDFPPDQPHARCLPADHPYALKKPFHLAFIRKSASQRAEKRAEKLQQHAIMVGFLVRDGHTQEEAVAKANQVLKL
;
A
#
# COMPACT_ATOMS: atom_id res chain seq x y z
N MET A 1 -76.02 31.48 6.01
CA MET A 1 -74.63 31.99 6.02
C MET A 1 -73.90 31.29 7.17
N SER A 2 -72.73 30.69 6.87
CA SER A 2 -71.69 30.02 7.71
C SER A 2 -71.93 29.87 9.24
N SER A 3 -71.67 28.77 9.95
CA SER A 3 -70.71 27.65 9.79
C SER A 3 -71.02 26.47 10.76
N SER A 4 -70.60 25.25 10.37
CA SER A 4 -70.41 23.92 11.03
C SER A 4 -70.43 23.82 12.57
N HIS A 5 -71.18 22.92 13.25
CA HIS A 5 -71.18 21.42 13.34
C HIS A 5 -69.84 20.80 13.78
N SER A 6 -69.72 19.84 14.70
CA SER A 6 -70.64 19.00 15.51
C SER A 6 -69.80 18.35 16.62
N ASP A 7 -70.16 18.49 17.90
CA ASP A 7 -70.97 17.58 18.73
C ASP A 7 -70.28 16.28 19.17
N ALA A 8 -70.14 16.22 20.49
CA ALA A 8 -69.72 15.09 21.30
C ALA A 8 -70.96 14.26 21.73
N ASP A 9 -70.66 13.06 22.22
CA ASP A 9 -71.51 12.12 22.98
C ASP A 9 -72.54 11.28 22.20
N SER A 10 -72.28 9.98 22.10
CA SER A 10 -72.80 8.95 23.03
C SER A 10 -72.72 7.57 22.37
N ASP A 11 -72.15 6.59 23.09
CA ASP A 11 -72.47 5.15 23.04
C ASP A 11 -71.25 4.36 23.50
N ASN A 12 -71.09 4.29 24.81
CA ASN A 12 -70.11 3.43 25.45
C ASN A 12 -70.73 2.86 26.72
N GLU A 13 -71.68 1.93 26.59
CA GLU A 13 -72.05 1.03 27.67
C GLU A 13 -72.60 -0.31 27.15
N ARG A 14 -72.12 -1.39 27.80
CA ARG A 14 -72.67 -2.76 27.85
C ARG A 14 -72.22 -3.77 26.80
N LEU A 15 -71.03 -4.31 27.09
CA LEU A 15 -70.82 -5.75 27.16
C LEU A 15 -71.89 -6.43 28.03
N SER A 16 -72.76 -7.24 27.43
CA SER A 16 -73.11 -8.58 27.95
C SER A 16 -74.06 -9.33 27.01
N SER A 17 -73.76 -10.62 26.86
CA SER A 17 -74.62 -11.71 26.36
C SER A 17 -75.10 -11.65 24.90
N LEU A 18 -74.44 -12.47 24.06
CA LEU A 18 -75.13 -13.46 23.23
C LEU A 18 -74.16 -14.59 22.88
N SER A 19 -74.17 -15.61 23.73
CA SER A 19 -73.80 -16.97 23.38
C SER A 19 -74.83 -17.54 22.42
N HIS A 20 -74.40 -18.10 21.28
CA HIS A 20 -75.08 -19.27 20.70
C HIS A 20 -74.10 -20.15 19.91
N ASN A 21 -73.85 -21.32 20.50
CA ASN A 21 -73.64 -22.63 19.88
C ASN A 21 -72.60 -22.79 18.77
N PHE A 22 -71.36 -23.09 19.16
CA PHE A 22 -70.56 -24.10 18.45
C PHE A 22 -70.51 -25.37 19.30
N GLY A 23 -71.16 -26.42 18.80
CA GLY A 23 -71.24 -27.72 19.44
C GLY A 23 -69.89 -28.42 19.53
N ALA A 24 -69.79 -29.32 20.52
CA ALA A 24 -68.62 -30.15 20.74
C ALA A 24 -68.41 -31.14 19.59
N SER A 25 -67.30 -31.01 18.88
CA SER A 25 -66.64 -32.11 18.19
C SER A 25 -65.15 -31.82 18.15
N ALA A 26 -64.44 -32.30 19.17
CA ALA A 26 -63.02 -32.50 19.11
C ALA A 26 -62.71 -33.48 17.98
N SER A 27 -61.92 -33.05 16.98
CA SER A 27 -61.09 -33.98 16.22
C SER A 27 -60.06 -33.23 15.36
N ARG A 28 -58.81 -33.38 15.80
CA ARG A 28 -57.58 -33.48 14.99
C ARG A 28 -56.92 -32.17 14.54
N ASN A 29 -55.95 -31.76 15.35
CA ASN A 29 -54.53 -31.69 14.98
C ASN A 29 -54.25 -31.61 13.47
N ASN A 30 -53.97 -30.41 12.96
CA ASN A 30 -53.09 -30.26 11.81
C ASN A 30 -52.29 -28.96 11.96
N PRO A 31 -50.98 -29.03 12.27
CA PRO A 31 -50.10 -27.86 12.29
C PRO A 31 -49.75 -27.32 10.88
N LEU A 32 -50.33 -27.91 9.83
CA LEU A 32 -50.03 -27.61 8.43
C LEU A 32 -50.60 -26.27 7.92
N PHE A 33 -51.51 -25.62 8.63
CA PHE A 33 -52.22 -24.44 8.11
C PHE A 33 -51.55 -23.08 8.37
N ILE A 34 -50.46 -23.00 9.14
CA ILE A 34 -49.89 -21.73 9.59
C ILE A 34 -49.04 -21.02 8.51
N PRO A 35 -48.16 -21.72 7.76
CA PRO A 35 -47.39 -21.09 6.68
C PRO A 35 -48.28 -20.59 5.54
N GLU A 36 -49.33 -21.34 5.18
CA GLU A 36 -50.28 -20.98 4.13
C GLU A 36 -51.19 -19.82 4.56
N LEU A 37 -51.52 -19.70 5.85
CA LEU A 37 -52.21 -18.52 6.37
C LEU A 37 -51.32 -17.28 6.31
N CYS A 38 -50.04 -17.41 6.71
CA CYS A 38 -49.07 -16.32 6.62
C CYS A 38 -48.80 -15.91 5.17
N TYR A 39 -48.65 -16.87 4.25
CA TYR A 39 -48.52 -16.62 2.81
C TYR A 39 -49.76 -15.93 2.24
N ARG A 40 -50.98 -16.37 2.61
CA ARG A 40 -52.22 -15.67 2.21
C ARG A 40 -52.34 -14.27 2.79
N ILE A 41 -51.89 -14.05 4.03
CA ILE A 41 -51.87 -12.72 4.66
C ILE A 41 -50.87 -11.80 3.94
N VAL A 42 -49.71 -12.32 3.54
CA VAL A 42 -48.71 -11.56 2.76
C VAL A 42 -49.21 -11.30 1.33
N GLU A 43 -49.79 -12.28 0.63
CA GLU A 43 -50.43 -12.12 -0.69
C GLU A 43 -51.59 -11.10 -0.65
N LEU A 44 -52.43 -11.12 0.39
CA LEU A 44 -53.53 -10.16 0.56
C LEU A 44 -53.06 -8.75 0.93
N LEU A 45 -51.79 -8.57 1.32
CA LEU A 45 -51.25 -7.29 1.79
C LEU A 45 -50.14 -6.73 0.89
N GLY A 46 -49.55 -7.54 0.02
CA GLY A 46 -48.48 -7.17 -0.91
C GLY A 46 -48.97 -7.14 -2.36
N GLU A 47 -49.76 -6.12 -2.72
CA GLU A 47 -49.65 -5.35 -3.98
C GLU A 47 -50.88 -4.45 -4.18
N LYS A 48 -50.73 -3.11 -4.08
CA LYS A 48 -51.16 -2.23 -5.18
C LYS A 48 -50.25 -1.00 -5.27
N THR A 49 -49.88 -0.71 -6.51
CA THR A 49 -49.22 0.47 -7.06
C THR A 49 -50.26 1.50 -7.53
N ASP A 50 -49.83 2.69 -7.96
CA ASP A 50 -50.71 3.79 -8.41
C ASP A 50 -51.60 3.47 -9.62
N GLU A 51 -51.40 2.33 -10.30
CA GLU A 51 -52.29 1.86 -11.37
C GLU A 51 -53.59 1.24 -10.83
N ASN A 52 -53.71 1.01 -9.51
CA ASN A 52 -54.89 0.37 -8.93
C ASN A 52 -55.14 0.84 -7.46
N PRO A 53 -56.30 1.38 -7.05
CA PRO A 53 -56.34 2.36 -5.94
C PRO A 53 -56.71 1.84 -4.53
N GLU A 54 -56.76 0.53 -4.27
CA GLU A 54 -57.31 -0.01 -3.01
C GLU A 54 -56.29 -0.40 -1.90
N TYR A 55 -54.97 -0.38 -2.12
CA TYR A 55 -54.03 -0.80 -1.06
C TYR A 55 -53.50 0.38 -0.25
N ARG A 56 -54.04 0.54 0.95
CA ARG A 56 -53.32 1.07 2.11
C ARG A 56 -53.01 -0.13 3.01
N ASN A 57 -51.77 -0.31 3.48
CA ASN A 57 -51.46 -0.65 4.89
C ASN A 57 -50.08 -1.29 5.15
N LYS A 58 -49.00 -0.51 5.04
CA LYS A 58 -47.79 -0.79 5.85
C LYS A 58 -48.07 -0.67 7.36
N ARG A 59 -49.04 0.16 7.76
CA ARG A 59 -49.45 0.36 9.17
C ARG A 59 -50.26 -0.80 9.77
N SER A 60 -51.13 -1.48 9.01
CA SER A 60 -51.93 -2.58 9.57
C SER A 60 -51.15 -3.88 9.74
N LEU A 61 -50.15 -4.14 8.90
CA LEU A 61 -49.19 -5.24 9.10
C LEU A 61 -48.33 -5.02 10.34
N ALA A 62 -47.84 -3.80 10.53
CA ALA A 62 -47.12 -3.39 11.73
C ALA A 62 -48.02 -3.46 12.99
N ASN A 63 -49.29 -3.05 12.90
CA ASN A 63 -50.24 -3.15 14.01
C ASN A 63 -50.64 -4.58 14.35
N LEU A 64 -50.79 -5.46 13.35
CA LEU A 64 -51.10 -6.88 13.54
C LEU A 64 -49.90 -7.66 14.13
N ALA A 65 -48.69 -7.35 13.66
CA ALA A 65 -47.45 -7.85 14.27
C ALA A 65 -47.28 -7.31 15.71
N ALA A 66 -47.58 -6.03 15.95
CA ALA A 66 -47.48 -5.41 17.27
C ALA A 66 -48.49 -5.98 18.29
N THR A 67 -49.65 -6.48 17.84
CA THR A 67 -50.69 -7.03 18.72
C THR A 67 -50.57 -8.53 18.96
N CYS A 68 -49.77 -9.26 18.18
CA CYS A 68 -49.66 -10.71 18.31
C CYS A 68 -48.20 -11.19 18.19
N LYS A 69 -47.54 -11.39 19.35
CA LYS A 69 -46.14 -11.88 19.44
C LYS A 69 -45.88 -13.14 18.60
N TYR A 70 -46.87 -14.03 18.47
CA TYR A 70 -46.76 -15.27 17.69
C TYR A 70 -46.83 -15.05 16.17
N PHE A 71 -47.64 -14.10 15.69
CA PHE A 71 -47.66 -13.74 14.28
C PHE A 71 -46.42 -12.93 13.90
N ALA A 72 -45.95 -12.01 14.76
CA ALA A 72 -44.70 -11.29 14.52
C ALA A 72 -43.52 -12.25 14.34
N ALA A 73 -43.38 -13.24 15.23
CA ALA A 73 -42.28 -14.21 15.18
C ALA A 73 -42.30 -15.09 13.91
N ASN A 74 -43.48 -15.55 13.48
CA ASN A 74 -43.60 -16.40 12.28
C ASN A 74 -43.59 -15.60 10.97
N LEU A 75 -44.13 -14.38 10.97
CA LEU A 75 -44.14 -13.49 9.82
C LEU A 75 -42.73 -12.97 9.52
N GLU A 76 -41.90 -12.69 10.55
CA GLU A 76 -40.47 -12.44 10.38
C GLU A 76 -39.79 -13.61 9.65
N THR A 77 -39.92 -14.84 10.14
CA THR A 77 -39.30 -16.03 9.50
C THR A 77 -39.79 -16.25 8.07
N VAL A 78 -41.08 -16.01 7.78
CA VAL A 78 -41.65 -16.13 6.42
C VAL A 78 -41.09 -15.05 5.50
N LEU A 79 -41.08 -13.78 5.93
CA LEU A 79 -40.52 -12.67 5.16
C LEU A 79 -39.03 -12.88 4.86
N TYR A 80 -38.29 -13.45 5.82
CA TYR A 80 -36.89 -13.79 5.66
C TYR A 80 -36.64 -14.96 4.72
N THR A 81 -37.49 -15.99 4.76
CA THR A 81 -37.45 -17.10 3.80
C THR A 81 -37.78 -16.61 2.39
N GLN A 82 -38.70 -15.66 2.26
CA GLN A 82 -39.05 -15.03 0.99
C GLN A 82 -37.91 -14.14 0.47
N ASP A 83 -37.27 -13.36 1.33
CA ASP A 83 -36.11 -12.53 1.00
C ASP A 83 -34.91 -13.36 0.47
N ILE A 84 -34.75 -14.59 0.99
CA ILE A 84 -33.81 -15.59 0.48
C ILE A 84 -34.21 -16.10 -0.92
N LYS A 85 -35.50 -16.40 -1.13
CA LYS A 85 -36.02 -16.86 -2.45
C LYS A 85 -35.90 -15.79 -3.52
N ASP A 86 -36.14 -14.53 -3.17
CA ASP A 86 -36.10 -13.39 -4.09
C ASP A 86 -34.66 -12.94 -4.37
N GLY A 87 -33.68 -13.42 -3.58
CA GLY A 87 -32.25 -13.21 -3.78
C GLY A 87 -31.75 -11.81 -3.42
N GLU A 88 -32.62 -10.92 -2.93
CA GLU A 88 -32.25 -9.54 -2.59
C GLU A 88 -31.63 -9.39 -1.20
N LEU A 89 -31.93 -10.33 -0.28
CA LEU A 89 -31.35 -10.47 1.06
C LEU A 89 -31.39 -9.17 1.90
N ARG A 90 -32.44 -8.35 1.73
CA ARG A 90 -32.62 -7.05 2.41
C ARG A 90 -32.75 -7.19 3.92
N GLY A 91 -33.37 -8.28 4.38
CA GLY A 91 -33.52 -8.62 5.79
C GLY A 91 -32.17 -8.90 6.44
N LEU A 92 -31.34 -9.73 5.82
CA LEU A 92 -29.99 -10.03 6.30
C LEU A 92 -29.09 -8.78 6.31
N LYS A 93 -29.16 -7.96 5.26
CA LYS A 93 -28.47 -6.65 5.23
C LYS A 93 -28.89 -5.78 6.42
N SER A 94 -30.18 -5.65 6.67
CA SER A 94 -30.72 -4.84 7.77
C SER A 94 -30.31 -5.35 9.14
N ILE A 95 -30.33 -6.67 9.35
CA ILE A 95 -29.94 -7.31 10.62
C ILE A 95 -28.54 -6.92 11.03
N VAL A 96 -27.58 -7.00 10.11
CA VAL A 96 -26.18 -6.75 10.46
C VAL A 96 -25.85 -5.25 10.42
N PHE A 97 -26.44 -4.49 9.50
CA PHE A 97 -26.11 -3.07 9.34
C PHE A 97 -26.82 -2.16 10.35
N CYS A 98 -28.09 -2.41 10.66
CA CYS A 98 -28.91 -1.49 11.45
C CYS A 98 -29.00 -1.85 12.93
N GLU A 99 -28.92 -3.12 13.29
CA GLU A 99 -29.24 -3.59 14.65
C GLU A 99 -28.02 -3.63 15.59
N GLU A 100 -28.28 -3.72 16.89
CA GLU A 100 -27.28 -4.00 17.92
C GLU A 100 -26.96 -5.50 18.01
N ASP A 101 -25.80 -5.86 18.57
CA ASP A 101 -25.29 -7.24 18.59
C ASP A 101 -26.31 -8.27 19.12
N HIS A 102 -26.85 -8.05 20.31
CA HIS A 102 -27.82 -8.96 20.92
C HIS A 102 -29.12 -9.11 20.11
N ILE A 103 -29.54 -8.05 19.39
CA ILE A 103 -30.73 -8.08 18.52
C ILE A 103 -30.42 -8.85 17.24
N ALA A 104 -29.24 -8.59 16.65
CA ALA A 104 -28.80 -9.27 15.45
C ALA A 104 -28.62 -10.77 15.70
N LEU A 105 -27.96 -11.17 16.79
CA LEU A 105 -27.86 -12.55 17.25
C LEU A 105 -29.24 -13.18 17.42
N GLY A 106 -30.14 -12.49 18.14
CA GLY A 106 -31.50 -12.96 18.36
C GLY A 106 -32.28 -13.18 17.07
N ARG A 107 -32.05 -12.35 16.04
CA ARG A 107 -32.65 -12.52 14.71
C ARG A 107 -31.98 -13.64 13.93
N LEU A 108 -30.65 -13.73 13.88
CA LEU A 108 -29.94 -14.81 13.19
C LEU A 108 -30.31 -16.19 13.75
N ASN A 109 -30.50 -16.31 15.06
CA ASN A 109 -30.93 -17.56 15.70
C ASN A 109 -32.38 -17.97 15.36
N LYS A 110 -33.22 -17.04 14.86
CA LYS A 110 -34.57 -17.35 14.37
C LYS A 110 -34.58 -17.83 12.92
N TYR A 111 -33.49 -17.61 12.16
CA TYR A 111 -33.40 -18.13 10.80
C TYR A 111 -33.15 -19.64 10.83
N PRO A 112 -33.82 -20.42 9.97
CA PRO A 112 -33.44 -21.82 9.77
C PRO A 112 -32.00 -21.90 9.29
N GLU A 113 -31.11 -22.57 10.05
CA GLU A 113 -29.67 -22.59 9.76
C GLU A 113 -29.37 -23.11 8.36
N GLU A 114 -30.07 -24.16 7.91
CA GLU A 114 -29.90 -24.74 6.57
C GLU A 114 -30.16 -23.73 5.44
N LEU A 115 -31.06 -22.77 5.67
CA LEU A 115 -31.36 -21.72 4.71
C LEU A 115 -30.41 -20.54 4.82
N LEU A 116 -29.83 -20.29 6.00
CA LEU A 116 -28.92 -19.17 6.24
C LEU A 116 -27.51 -19.46 5.74
N LYS A 117 -27.00 -20.69 5.98
CA LYS A 117 -25.62 -21.11 5.64
C LYS A 117 -25.16 -20.73 4.22
N PRO A 118 -25.95 -20.94 3.15
CA PRO A 118 -25.53 -20.60 1.79
C PRO A 118 -25.31 -19.09 1.55
N TYR A 119 -25.86 -18.23 2.41
CA TYR A 119 -25.83 -16.76 2.24
C TYR A 119 -24.93 -16.05 3.25
N VAL A 120 -24.27 -16.78 4.14
CA VAL A 120 -23.39 -16.21 5.18
C VAL A 120 -22.27 -15.38 4.57
N ASP A 121 -21.69 -15.90 3.49
CA ASP A 121 -20.59 -15.28 2.75
C ASP A 121 -21.05 -14.50 1.52
N ASN A 122 -22.35 -14.27 1.38
CA ASN A 122 -22.86 -13.52 0.25
C ASN A 122 -22.31 -12.09 0.30
N VAL A 123 -21.71 -11.66 -0.81
CA VAL A 123 -21.15 -10.30 -0.93
C VAL A 123 -22.28 -9.33 -1.24
N PHE A 124 -22.53 -8.42 -0.32
CA PHE A 124 -23.49 -7.35 -0.48
C PHE A 124 -22.81 -6.13 -1.08
N ASN A 125 -23.32 -5.68 -2.23
CA ASN A 125 -23.04 -4.35 -2.74
C ASN A 125 -24.03 -3.36 -2.13
N SER A 126 -23.56 -2.23 -1.61
CA SER A 126 -24.41 -1.16 -1.10
C SER A 126 -23.81 0.21 -1.41
N ILE A 127 -24.70 1.18 -1.63
CA ILE A 127 -24.35 2.59 -1.64
C ILE A 127 -24.49 3.08 -0.20
N ILE A 128 -23.43 3.65 0.35
CA ILE A 128 -23.41 4.20 1.70
C ILE A 128 -23.24 5.71 1.59
N ASP A 129 -24.21 6.43 2.15
CA ASP A 129 -24.18 7.87 2.28
C ASP A 129 -23.40 8.25 3.53
N ARG A 130 -22.36 9.08 3.36
CA ARG A 130 -21.54 9.58 4.45
C ARG A 130 -21.62 11.10 4.50
N ASP A 131 -21.92 11.62 5.69
CA ASP A 131 -21.88 13.05 5.96
C ASP A 131 -20.44 13.56 5.97
N THR A 132 -20.15 14.59 5.19
CA THR A 132 -18.86 15.31 5.19
C THR A 132 -19.08 16.81 5.39
N PRO A 133 -18.05 17.58 5.74
CA PRO A 133 -18.18 19.05 5.86
C PRO A 133 -18.68 19.73 4.59
N ASP A 134 -18.42 19.14 3.41
CA ASP A 134 -18.79 19.68 2.09
C ASP A 134 -20.14 19.12 1.57
N GLY A 135 -20.83 18.28 2.36
CA GLY A 135 -22.11 17.65 2.02
C GLY A 135 -22.10 16.13 2.14
N VAL A 136 -23.15 15.48 1.63
CA VAL A 136 -23.27 14.01 1.62
C VAL A 136 -22.52 13.45 0.42
N VAL A 137 -21.65 12.47 0.67
CA VAL A 137 -20.94 11.70 -0.37
C VAL A 137 -21.48 10.28 -0.36
N SER A 138 -21.96 9.81 -1.52
CA SER A 138 -22.45 8.44 -1.73
C SER A 138 -21.34 7.59 -2.34
N ASP A 139 -20.82 6.63 -1.59
CA ASP A 139 -19.77 5.71 -2.04
C ASP A 139 -20.30 4.28 -2.10
N SER A 140 -19.91 3.52 -3.12
CA SER A 140 -20.22 2.09 -3.18
C SER A 140 -19.24 1.27 -2.36
N CYS A 141 -19.75 0.26 -1.65
CA CYS A 141 -19.00 -0.66 -0.81
C CYS A 141 -19.47 -2.09 -1.07
N ASP A 142 -18.53 -3.02 -1.03
CA ASP A 142 -18.85 -4.44 -0.92
C ASP A 142 -18.50 -4.91 0.51
N TYR A 143 -19.31 -5.80 1.07
CA TYR A 143 -19.06 -6.41 2.37
C TYR A 143 -19.84 -7.72 2.54
N THR A 144 -19.41 -8.57 3.48
CA THR A 144 -20.20 -9.71 3.99
C THR A 144 -20.74 -9.40 5.38
N MET A 145 -21.54 -10.29 5.96
CA MET A 145 -22.02 -10.12 7.33
C MET A 145 -20.85 -10.03 8.34
N LEU A 146 -19.79 -10.81 8.14
CA LEU A 146 -18.61 -10.80 9.01
C LEU A 146 -17.88 -9.45 9.01
N HIS A 147 -17.79 -8.80 7.84
CA HIS A 147 -17.20 -7.47 7.70
C HIS A 147 -17.93 -6.41 8.54
N ILE A 148 -19.26 -6.39 8.48
CA ILE A 148 -20.07 -5.41 9.22
C ILE A 148 -20.12 -5.75 10.70
N ALA A 149 -20.20 -7.04 11.07
CA ALA A 149 -20.13 -7.47 12.47
C ALA A 149 -18.79 -7.05 13.10
N ALA A 150 -17.67 -7.22 12.39
CA ALA A 150 -16.36 -6.75 12.84
C ALA A 150 -16.27 -5.21 12.90
N HIS A 151 -16.87 -4.49 11.95
CA HIS A 151 -16.93 -3.03 11.97
C HIS A 151 -17.73 -2.48 13.17
N LYS A 152 -18.87 -3.12 13.48
CA LYS A 152 -19.78 -2.73 14.56
C LYS A 152 -19.44 -3.35 15.91
N LEU A 153 -18.36 -4.15 16.00
CA LEU A 153 -17.90 -4.82 17.22
C LEU A 153 -18.97 -5.76 17.82
N MET A 154 -19.64 -6.53 16.95
CA MET A 154 -20.73 -7.44 17.30
C MET A 154 -20.18 -8.83 17.64
N TYR A 155 -19.67 -8.98 18.86
CA TYR A 155 -18.94 -10.16 19.32
C TYR A 155 -19.76 -11.44 19.22
N ASP A 156 -20.99 -11.45 19.74
CA ASP A 156 -21.82 -12.65 19.77
C ASP A 156 -22.26 -13.01 18.34
N THR A 157 -22.52 -11.99 17.52
CA THR A 157 -22.82 -12.17 16.10
C THR A 157 -21.63 -12.76 15.35
N ILE A 158 -20.39 -12.38 15.65
CA ILE A 158 -19.19 -12.99 15.04
C ILE A 158 -19.08 -14.48 15.41
N GLU A 159 -19.33 -14.83 16.68
CA GLU A 159 -19.38 -16.22 17.13
C GLU A 159 -20.45 -17.00 16.34
N LYS A 160 -21.65 -16.43 16.20
CA LYS A 160 -22.72 -17.07 15.44
C LYS A 160 -22.39 -17.24 13.96
N LEU A 161 -21.76 -16.24 13.33
CA LEU A 161 -21.34 -16.32 11.93
C LEU A 161 -20.29 -17.42 11.73
N ASN A 162 -19.37 -17.61 12.68
CA ASN A 162 -18.44 -18.73 12.66
C ASN A 162 -19.16 -20.08 12.75
N GLU A 163 -20.13 -20.25 13.67
CA GLU A 163 -20.94 -21.48 13.76
C GLU A 163 -21.69 -21.79 12.46
N LEU A 164 -22.13 -20.75 11.75
CA LEU A 164 -22.80 -20.86 10.46
C LEU A 164 -21.84 -21.08 9.28
N GLY A 165 -20.53 -21.13 9.52
CA GLY A 165 -19.52 -21.46 8.52
C GLY A 165 -19.03 -20.26 7.70
N ALA A 166 -19.06 -19.05 8.24
CA ALA A 166 -18.52 -17.87 7.57
C ALA A 166 -17.03 -18.05 7.19
N THR A 167 -16.68 -17.67 5.97
CA THR A 167 -15.32 -17.73 5.44
C THR A 167 -14.67 -16.35 5.41
N TRP A 168 -13.33 -16.35 5.38
CA TRP A 168 -12.54 -15.13 5.29
C TRP A 168 -12.57 -14.58 3.86
N THR A 169 -13.44 -13.62 3.63
CA THR A 169 -13.64 -12.97 2.33
C THR A 169 -13.02 -11.58 2.32
N TYR A 170 -12.62 -11.10 1.14
CA TYR A 170 -12.12 -9.73 0.97
C TYR A 170 -13.14 -8.90 0.20
N ALA A 171 -13.41 -7.69 0.66
CA ALA A 171 -14.44 -6.85 0.09
C ALA A 171 -13.91 -5.46 -0.32
N ARG A 172 -14.65 -4.71 -1.14
CA ARG A 172 -14.18 -3.43 -1.68
C ARG A 172 -14.53 -2.25 -0.78
N ASN A 173 -13.64 -1.27 -0.73
CA ASN A 173 -13.90 0.07 -0.21
C ASN A 173 -14.38 0.15 1.26
N PHE A 174 -13.55 -0.30 2.22
CA PHE A 174 -13.86 -0.12 3.65
C PHE A 174 -14.04 1.34 4.08
N GLN A 175 -13.57 2.31 3.31
CA GLN A 175 -13.66 3.72 3.70
C GLN A 175 -15.11 4.22 3.64
N ALA A 176 -15.95 3.59 2.82
CA ALA A 176 -17.36 3.92 2.71
C ALA A 176 -18.15 3.59 3.99
N ILE A 177 -17.76 2.55 4.75
CA ILE A 177 -18.44 2.16 6.01
C ILE A 177 -17.98 3.00 7.21
N LEU A 178 -16.87 3.72 7.11
CA LEU A 178 -16.37 4.57 8.19
C LEU A 178 -17.10 5.91 8.20
N SER A 179 -17.48 6.37 9.39
CA SER A 179 -17.90 7.75 9.59
C SER A 179 -16.78 8.72 9.20
N TYR A 180 -17.12 10.00 8.93
CA TYR A 180 -16.13 11.02 8.61
C TYR A 180 -15.04 11.13 9.70
N ASP A 181 -15.43 11.14 10.98
CA ASP A 181 -14.48 11.22 12.09
C ASP A 181 -13.55 10.01 12.17
N GLU A 182 -14.06 8.80 11.89
CA GLU A 182 -13.24 7.59 11.81
C GLU A 182 -12.26 7.65 10.63
N LEU A 183 -12.71 8.13 9.47
CA LEU A 183 -11.86 8.29 8.30
C LEU A 183 -10.74 9.32 8.53
N VAL A 184 -11.03 10.43 9.22
CA VAL A 184 -10.03 11.44 9.59
C VAL A 184 -9.02 10.86 10.57
N LYS A 185 -9.48 10.13 11.60
CA LYS A 185 -8.59 9.45 12.57
C LYS A 185 -7.73 8.40 11.89
N PHE A 186 -8.31 7.64 10.95
CA PHE A 186 -7.61 6.65 10.14
C PHE A 186 -6.52 7.31 9.29
N SER A 187 -6.88 8.36 8.53
CA SER A 187 -5.96 9.11 7.67
C SER A 187 -4.82 9.78 8.45
N SER A 188 -5.05 10.09 9.73
CA SER A 188 -4.03 10.62 10.63
C SER A 188 -3.14 9.52 11.22
N SER A 189 -3.70 8.35 11.51
CA SER A 189 -2.97 7.21 12.09
C SER A 189 -2.17 6.43 11.03
N TYR A 190 -2.63 6.42 9.79
CA TYR A 190 -2.04 5.69 8.66
C TYR A 190 -1.95 6.59 7.42
N PRO A 191 -1.17 7.69 7.47
CA PRO A 191 -1.19 8.73 6.44
C PRO A 191 -0.69 8.27 5.06
N ALA A 192 0.06 7.17 4.98
CA ALA A 192 0.57 6.61 3.73
C ALA A 192 -0.30 5.46 3.18
N PHE A 193 -1.39 5.08 3.86
CA PHE A 193 -2.20 3.92 3.46
C PHE A 193 -2.78 4.08 2.07
N GLN A 194 -3.53 5.16 1.80
CA GLN A 194 -4.17 5.34 0.50
C GLN A 194 -3.16 5.49 -0.65
N SER A 195 -1.99 6.08 -0.41
CA SER A 195 -0.96 6.24 -1.44
C SER A 195 -0.24 4.94 -1.80
N ILE A 196 -0.18 3.99 -0.86
CA ILE A 196 0.50 2.69 -1.05
C ILE A 196 -0.49 1.60 -1.45
N PHE A 197 -1.71 1.64 -0.91
CA PHE A 197 -2.74 0.61 -1.02
C PHE A 197 -4.08 1.17 -1.51
N SER A 198 -4.07 1.86 -2.65
CA SER A 198 -5.27 2.52 -3.22
C SER A 198 -6.35 1.53 -3.68
N ASN A 199 -5.97 0.34 -4.15
CA ASN A 199 -6.87 -0.65 -4.77
C ASN A 199 -6.94 -1.96 -3.96
N ILE A 200 -6.95 -1.86 -2.63
CA ILE A 200 -6.98 -3.03 -1.77
C ILE A 200 -8.40 -3.38 -1.34
N ASN A 201 -8.77 -4.65 -1.54
CA ASN A 201 -9.93 -5.24 -0.90
C ASN A 201 -9.59 -5.49 0.57
N TRP A 202 -10.47 -5.13 1.49
CA TRP A 202 -10.23 -5.22 2.92
C TRP A 202 -10.72 -6.55 3.48
N ALA A 203 -10.02 -7.03 4.51
CA ALA A 203 -10.46 -8.18 5.30
C ALA A 203 -11.29 -7.73 6.52
N PRO A 204 -12.10 -8.62 7.13
CA PRO A 204 -12.95 -8.27 8.27
C PRO A 204 -12.20 -7.64 9.44
N ASN A 205 -10.97 -8.09 9.72
CA ASN A 205 -10.19 -7.56 10.84
C ASN A 205 -9.56 -6.17 10.60
N LEU A 206 -9.49 -5.68 9.35
CA LEU A 206 -8.82 -4.41 9.06
C LEU A 206 -9.43 -3.27 9.88
N VAL A 207 -10.75 -3.22 9.94
CA VAL A 207 -11.49 -2.16 10.59
C VAL A 207 -11.38 -2.22 12.11
N CYS A 208 -11.47 -3.40 12.73
CA CYS A 208 -11.31 -3.50 14.18
C CYS A 208 -9.86 -3.23 14.62
N LEU A 209 -8.86 -3.58 13.79
CA LEU A 209 -7.46 -3.19 13.98
C LEU A 209 -7.27 -1.66 13.93
N ILE A 210 -7.98 -0.97 13.03
CA ILE A 210 -7.99 0.49 12.95
C ILE A 210 -8.66 1.09 14.20
N LYS A 211 -9.79 0.54 14.63
CA LYS A 211 -10.51 0.96 15.85
C LYS A 211 -9.76 0.60 17.14
N LYS A 212 -8.72 -0.24 17.06
CA LYS A 212 -7.90 -0.75 18.18
C LYS A 212 -8.74 -1.56 19.19
N ASP A 213 -9.76 -2.27 18.70
CA ASP A 213 -10.58 -3.12 19.56
C ASP A 213 -9.91 -4.50 19.74
N ASN A 214 -9.30 -4.70 20.90
CA ASN A 214 -8.53 -5.91 21.19
C ASN A 214 -9.42 -7.16 21.32
N TYR A 215 -10.69 -7.00 21.71
CA TYR A 215 -11.56 -8.14 21.97
C TYR A 215 -12.06 -8.78 20.66
N THR A 216 -12.58 -7.98 19.73
CA THR A 216 -12.91 -8.41 18.35
C THR A 216 -11.70 -9.04 17.69
N CYS A 217 -10.53 -8.40 17.82
CA CYS A 217 -9.29 -8.93 17.25
C CYS A 217 -8.97 -10.34 17.76
N LYS A 218 -9.12 -10.58 19.07
CA LYS A 218 -8.91 -11.91 19.66
C LYS A 218 -9.94 -12.92 19.18
N ILE A 219 -11.21 -12.55 19.10
CA ILE A 219 -12.27 -13.44 18.59
C ILE A 219 -11.99 -13.84 17.14
N LEU A 220 -11.68 -12.87 16.28
CA LEU A 220 -11.36 -13.14 14.88
C LEU A 220 -10.10 -14.00 14.74
N ALA A 221 -9.06 -13.74 15.54
CA ALA A 221 -7.85 -14.56 15.55
C ALA A 221 -8.10 -15.99 16.01
N ASN A 222 -8.99 -16.20 16.99
CA ASN A 222 -9.32 -17.53 17.49
C ASN A 222 -10.09 -18.38 16.45
N PHE A 223 -11.01 -17.78 15.71
CA PHE A 223 -11.84 -18.52 14.74
C PHE A 223 -11.21 -18.63 13.35
N TRP A 224 -10.40 -17.66 12.93
CA TRP A 224 -9.74 -17.63 11.62
C TRP A 224 -8.22 -17.46 11.76
N GLU A 225 -7.58 -18.28 12.59
CA GLU A 225 -6.15 -18.18 12.94
C GLU A 225 -5.22 -18.01 11.72
N GLU A 226 -5.38 -18.85 10.69
CA GLU A 226 -4.53 -18.79 9.48
C GLU A 226 -4.79 -17.55 8.61
N SER A 227 -6.01 -16.99 8.65
CA SER A 227 -6.42 -15.87 7.80
C SER A 227 -6.26 -14.51 8.48
N TYR A 228 -6.28 -14.49 9.82
CA TYR A 228 -6.18 -13.28 10.63
C TYR A 228 -4.93 -12.43 10.32
N PRO A 229 -3.75 -13.01 10.01
CA PRO A 229 -2.60 -12.20 9.61
C PRO A 229 -2.79 -11.32 8.38
N PHE A 230 -3.79 -11.62 7.54
CA PHE A 230 -4.05 -10.96 6.27
C PHE A 230 -5.19 -9.95 6.37
N VAL A 231 -4.83 -8.68 6.24
CA VAL A 231 -5.73 -7.52 6.45
C VAL A 231 -6.26 -6.92 5.15
N GLY A 232 -5.77 -7.39 4.00
CA GLY A 232 -6.29 -6.99 2.70
C GLY A 232 -5.73 -7.83 1.56
N GLN A 233 -6.32 -7.67 0.37
CA GLN A 233 -5.93 -8.36 -0.86
C GLN A 233 -6.00 -7.38 -2.03
N SER A 234 -4.95 -7.31 -2.82
CA SER A 234 -4.91 -6.43 -3.98
C SER A 234 -5.74 -6.99 -5.14
N ALA A 235 -6.59 -6.15 -5.72
CA ALA A 235 -7.38 -6.49 -6.90
C ALA A 235 -6.55 -6.21 -8.16
N PHE A 236 -5.73 -7.16 -8.62
CA PHE A 236 -4.98 -7.00 -9.87
C PHE A 236 -5.76 -7.51 -11.10
N PRO A 237 -5.74 -6.77 -12.23
CA PRO A 237 -6.19 -7.32 -13.50
C PRO A 237 -5.32 -8.52 -13.91
N ALA A 238 -5.92 -9.45 -14.66
CA ALA A 238 -5.24 -10.65 -15.15
C ALA A 238 -3.95 -10.28 -15.93
N GLY A 239 -2.80 -10.80 -15.49
CA GLY A 239 -1.51 -10.68 -16.20
C GLY A 239 -0.41 -9.84 -15.53
N LEU A 240 -0.71 -9.08 -14.46
CA LEU A 240 0.32 -8.33 -13.71
C LEU A 240 1.06 -9.18 -12.66
N LEU A 241 0.45 -10.27 -12.22
CA LEU A 241 1.04 -11.26 -11.35
C LEU A 241 1.16 -12.61 -12.08
N PRO A 242 2.07 -13.51 -11.65
CA PRO A 242 2.05 -14.90 -12.10
C PRO A 242 0.63 -15.48 -12.00
N VAL A 243 0.21 -16.27 -13.00
CA VAL A 243 -1.13 -16.85 -13.05
C VAL A 243 -1.43 -17.59 -11.73
N GLY A 244 -2.47 -17.16 -11.01
CA GLY A 244 -2.89 -17.75 -9.73
C GLY A 244 -2.23 -17.16 -8.47
N ALA A 245 -1.35 -16.16 -8.59
CA ALA A 245 -0.78 -15.49 -7.43
C ALA A 245 -1.77 -14.49 -6.83
N GLU A 246 -2.16 -14.72 -5.57
CA GLU A 246 -2.85 -13.74 -4.75
C GLU A 246 -1.84 -12.90 -4.00
N ASP A 247 -2.02 -11.59 -4.02
CA ASP A 247 -1.18 -10.67 -3.28
C ASP A 247 -1.96 -10.05 -2.13
N ARG A 248 -1.49 -10.33 -0.92
CA ARG A 248 -2.19 -10.03 0.32
C ARG A 248 -1.38 -9.06 1.16
N MET A 249 -2.03 -8.04 1.70
CA MET A 249 -1.47 -7.17 2.72
C MET A 249 -1.60 -7.86 4.08
N THR A 250 -0.53 -7.79 4.87
CA THR A 250 -0.44 -8.44 6.18
C THR A 250 -0.52 -7.39 7.29
N LEU A 251 -0.82 -7.83 8.51
CA LEU A 251 -0.80 -6.96 9.69
C LEU A 251 0.56 -6.27 9.90
N LEU A 252 1.66 -6.93 9.49
CA LEU A 252 3.00 -6.34 9.51
C LEU A 252 3.08 -5.13 8.57
N HIS A 253 2.62 -5.28 7.32
CA HIS A 253 2.56 -4.18 6.36
C HIS A 253 1.73 -3.00 6.89
N LEU A 254 0.56 -3.26 7.48
CA LEU A 254 -0.28 -2.24 8.08
C LEU A 254 0.41 -1.52 9.25
N HIS A 255 1.06 -2.25 10.15
CA HIS A 255 1.71 -1.67 11.33
C HIS A 255 2.93 -0.79 10.98
N LEU A 256 3.65 -1.10 9.91
CA LEU A 256 4.73 -0.24 9.40
C LEU A 256 4.23 1.14 8.94
N LEU A 257 2.96 1.25 8.54
CA LEU A 257 2.34 2.52 8.15
C LEU A 257 1.95 3.40 9.36
N ALA A 258 1.78 2.80 10.53
CA ALA A 258 1.18 3.46 11.69
C ALA A 258 2.01 4.66 12.21
N VAL A 259 1.31 5.65 12.75
CA VAL A 259 1.87 6.83 13.40
C VAL A 259 1.31 6.93 14.83
N PRO A 260 2.12 7.25 15.85
CA PRO A 260 3.57 7.50 15.82
C PRO A 260 4.42 6.28 15.42
N LYS A 261 5.57 6.54 14.78
CA LYS A 261 6.41 5.50 14.17
C LYS A 261 6.98 4.47 15.16
N HIS A 262 7.23 4.85 16.41
CA HIS A 262 7.69 3.92 17.44
C HIS A 262 6.59 2.91 17.81
N ILE A 263 5.34 3.37 17.99
CA ILE A 263 4.20 2.47 18.25
C ILE A 263 3.98 1.50 17.08
N GLY A 264 4.10 2.00 15.84
CA GLY A 264 4.01 1.16 14.64
C GLY A 264 5.08 0.07 14.62
N ALA A 265 6.32 0.43 14.96
CA ALA A 265 7.42 -0.53 15.03
C ALA A 265 7.26 -1.55 16.16
N ASP A 266 6.81 -1.15 17.35
CA ASP A 266 6.57 -2.08 18.46
C ASP A 266 5.47 -3.10 18.11
N ARG A 267 4.43 -2.66 17.39
CA ARG A 267 3.37 -3.55 16.87
C ARG A 267 3.89 -4.47 15.77
N ALA A 268 4.74 -3.95 14.88
CA ALA A 268 5.39 -4.74 13.85
C ALA A 268 6.35 -5.80 14.44
N GLU A 269 7.05 -5.49 15.53
CA GLU A 269 7.91 -6.44 16.23
C GLU A 269 7.08 -7.59 16.82
N LYS A 270 6.00 -7.28 17.55
CA LYS A 270 5.07 -8.29 18.06
C LYS A 270 4.47 -9.17 16.96
N ALA A 271 4.09 -8.56 15.83
CA ALA A 271 3.60 -9.27 14.66
C ALA A 271 4.64 -10.27 14.11
N ILE A 272 5.92 -9.91 14.10
CA ILE A 272 7.00 -10.80 13.65
C ILE A 272 7.29 -11.90 14.69
N GLU A 273 7.13 -11.61 15.98
CA GLU A 273 7.27 -12.62 17.04
C GLU A 273 6.17 -13.68 16.96
N GLU A 274 4.94 -13.26 16.68
CA GLU A 274 3.77 -14.13 16.58
C GLU A 274 3.70 -14.86 15.22
N TYR A 275 4.00 -14.15 14.13
CA TYR A 275 3.93 -14.63 12.75
C TYR A 275 5.24 -14.32 11.99
N PRO A 276 6.32 -15.07 12.25
CA PRO A 276 7.65 -14.77 11.72
C PRO A 276 7.73 -14.82 10.18
N GLU A 277 6.87 -15.59 9.53
CA GLU A 277 6.78 -15.72 8.08
C GLU A 277 6.30 -14.45 7.36
N LEU A 278 5.59 -13.55 8.05
CA LEU A 278 5.06 -12.32 7.43
C LEU A 278 6.16 -11.39 6.92
N ILE A 279 7.38 -11.51 7.43
CA ILE A 279 8.51 -10.66 7.04
C ILE A 279 8.92 -10.87 5.57
N ASP A 280 8.71 -12.08 5.05
CA ASP A 280 9.15 -12.48 3.71
C ASP A 280 8.05 -12.31 2.65
N LEU A 281 6.80 -12.09 3.09
CA LEU A 281 5.65 -11.91 2.20
C LEU A 281 5.71 -10.52 1.55
N PRO A 282 5.68 -10.43 0.21
CA PRO A 282 5.58 -9.17 -0.49
C PRO A 282 4.14 -8.65 -0.47
N THR A 283 3.95 -7.37 -0.84
CA THR A 283 2.62 -6.80 -1.04
C THR A 283 2.60 -5.68 -2.10
N GLY A 284 1.45 -5.43 -2.70
CA GLY A 284 1.22 -4.41 -3.71
C GLY A 284 1.62 -4.86 -5.13
N GLU A 285 1.34 -3.99 -6.11
CA GLU A 285 1.52 -4.28 -7.54
C GLU A 285 2.96 -4.63 -7.88
N SER A 286 3.90 -3.94 -7.23
CA SER A 286 5.32 -4.19 -7.41
C SER A 286 5.83 -5.39 -6.60
N GLN A 287 4.99 -6.06 -5.80
CA GLN A 287 5.41 -7.09 -4.84
C GLN A 287 6.53 -6.59 -3.92
N CYS A 288 6.27 -5.45 -3.28
CA CYS A 288 7.17 -4.77 -2.35
C CYS A 288 7.35 -5.57 -1.06
N SER A 289 8.60 -5.92 -0.69
CA SER A 289 8.92 -6.39 0.67
C SER A 289 8.59 -5.36 1.77
N VAL A 290 8.58 -5.80 3.02
CA VAL A 290 8.50 -4.93 4.22
C VAL A 290 9.50 -3.78 4.25
N TYR A 291 10.68 -3.92 3.65
CA TYR A 291 11.69 -2.85 3.57
C TYR A 291 11.23 -1.70 2.66
N HIS A 292 10.64 -2.02 1.51
CA HIS A 292 10.04 -1.05 0.61
C HIS A 292 8.88 -0.33 1.30
N ILE A 293 8.00 -1.08 2.00
CA ILE A 293 6.88 -0.50 2.74
C ILE A 293 7.39 0.45 3.85
N ALA A 294 8.40 0.05 4.62
CA ALA A 294 8.98 0.90 5.66
C ALA A 294 9.59 2.20 5.09
N VAL A 295 10.22 2.14 3.91
CA VAL A 295 10.73 3.30 3.19
C VAL A 295 9.60 4.22 2.70
N MET A 296 8.58 3.67 2.03
CA MET A 296 7.43 4.44 1.57
C MET A 296 6.68 5.08 2.75
N ALA A 297 6.61 4.38 3.88
CA ALA A 297 6.02 4.89 5.12
C ALA A 297 6.90 5.88 5.88
N GLN A 298 8.16 6.10 5.46
CA GLN A 298 9.16 6.90 6.18
C GLN A 298 9.33 6.46 7.65
N SER A 299 9.36 5.14 7.87
CA SER A 299 9.47 4.52 9.20
C SER A 299 10.92 4.23 9.56
N ASN A 300 11.70 5.27 9.84
CA ASN A 300 13.14 5.13 10.15
C ASN A 300 13.40 4.33 11.42
N PHE A 301 12.47 4.36 12.36
CA PHE A 301 12.56 3.57 13.58
C PHE A 301 12.47 2.08 13.26
N ALA A 302 11.50 1.67 12.43
CA ALA A 302 11.40 0.28 11.98
C ALA A 302 12.63 -0.14 11.17
N LEU A 303 13.13 0.75 10.29
CA LEU A 303 14.38 0.50 9.56
C LEU A 303 15.55 0.30 10.54
N SER A 304 15.86 1.28 11.38
CA SER A 304 17.05 1.31 12.25
C SER A 304 17.05 0.33 13.42
N ASN A 305 15.89 -0.08 13.94
CA ASN A 305 15.82 -0.89 15.15
C ASN A 305 15.32 -2.32 14.90
N LEU A 306 14.27 -2.46 14.09
CA LEU A 306 13.60 -3.73 13.85
C LEU A 306 14.22 -4.49 12.67
N LEU A 307 14.20 -3.86 11.50
CA LEU A 307 14.51 -4.52 10.23
C LEU A 307 16.01 -4.62 9.93
N VAL A 308 16.84 -3.72 10.47
CA VAL A 308 18.30 -3.73 10.26
C VAL A 308 18.94 -5.06 10.67
N ARG A 309 18.41 -5.72 11.72
CA ARG A 309 18.97 -6.96 12.27
C ARG A 309 18.88 -8.13 11.30
N LYS A 310 17.97 -8.07 10.33
CA LYS A 310 17.71 -9.13 9.35
C LYS A 310 18.21 -8.79 7.95
N LEU A 311 18.71 -7.57 7.75
CA LEU A 311 19.08 -7.05 6.44
C LEU A 311 20.32 -7.75 5.86
N ASN A 312 20.18 -8.35 4.68
CA ASN A 312 21.29 -8.88 3.87
C ASN A 312 20.85 -9.11 2.41
N ASP A 313 21.81 -9.40 1.53
CA ASP A 313 21.54 -9.65 0.09
C ASP A 313 20.62 -10.85 -0.20
N LYS A 314 20.30 -11.69 0.80
CA LYS A 314 19.48 -12.91 0.63
C LYS A 314 18.02 -12.73 1.03
N VAL A 315 17.63 -11.59 1.56
CA VAL A 315 16.25 -11.29 1.95
C VAL A 315 15.30 -11.57 0.77
N PRO A 316 14.25 -12.39 0.93
CA PRO A 316 13.22 -12.62 -0.08
C PRO A 316 12.58 -11.30 -0.54
N ASN A 317 12.33 -11.16 -1.84
CA ASN A 317 11.68 -9.99 -2.43
C ASN A 317 12.35 -8.64 -2.08
N PHE A 318 13.62 -8.66 -1.66
CA PHE A 318 14.40 -7.44 -1.42
C PHE A 318 14.55 -6.61 -2.69
N VAL A 319 14.52 -7.27 -3.83
CA VAL A 319 14.25 -6.62 -5.11
C VAL A 319 12.80 -6.94 -5.46
N ASP A 320 12.02 -5.91 -5.76
CA ASP A 320 10.61 -6.01 -6.14
C ASP A 320 10.46 -6.60 -7.57
N ASN A 321 9.24 -6.85 -8.02
CA ASN A 321 9.02 -7.47 -9.35
C ASN A 321 9.32 -6.51 -10.53
N ARG A 322 9.62 -5.23 -10.24
CA ARG A 322 10.07 -4.21 -11.20
C ARG A 322 11.57 -3.97 -11.14
N GLY A 323 12.32 -4.81 -10.42
CA GLY A 323 13.76 -4.71 -10.31
C GLY A 323 14.24 -3.59 -9.38
N CYS A 324 13.35 -2.96 -8.60
CA CYS A 324 13.71 -1.93 -7.62
C CYS A 324 14.08 -2.57 -6.27
N ASN A 325 15.12 -2.04 -5.62
CA ASN A 325 15.43 -2.34 -4.23
C ASN A 325 14.98 -1.17 -3.31
N PRO A 326 15.04 -1.29 -1.98
CA PRO A 326 14.57 -0.23 -1.07
C PRO A 326 15.28 1.11 -1.25
N LEU A 327 16.54 1.11 -1.72
CA LEU A 327 17.27 2.34 -1.99
C LEU A 327 16.71 3.08 -3.21
N HIS A 328 16.35 2.37 -4.28
CA HIS A 328 15.65 2.96 -5.44
C HIS A 328 14.33 3.61 -5.00
N THR A 329 13.55 2.90 -4.19
CA THR A 329 12.29 3.43 -3.62
C THR A 329 12.56 4.64 -2.74
N ALA A 330 13.61 4.64 -1.92
CA ALA A 330 13.96 5.79 -1.08
C ALA A 330 14.31 7.04 -1.89
N PHE A 331 15.02 6.88 -3.01
CA PHE A 331 15.27 7.96 -3.95
C PHE A 331 13.98 8.52 -4.54
N LYS A 332 13.08 7.65 -5.03
CA LYS A 332 11.76 8.08 -5.55
C LYS A 332 10.93 8.79 -4.48
N THR A 333 10.85 8.23 -3.28
CA THR A 333 10.08 8.82 -2.17
C THR A 333 10.67 10.14 -1.68
N SER A 334 11.99 10.34 -1.76
CA SER A 334 12.60 11.64 -1.41
C SER A 334 12.18 12.79 -2.32
N LEU A 335 11.64 12.47 -3.49
CA LEU A 335 11.12 13.40 -4.49
C LEU A 335 9.59 13.53 -4.40
N GLN A 336 8.93 12.70 -3.60
CA GLN A 336 7.50 12.82 -3.29
C GLN A 336 7.36 13.71 -2.06
N GLY A 337 7.11 15.02 -2.27
CA GLY A 337 6.79 15.92 -1.15
C GLY A 337 5.48 15.52 -0.44
N ASN A 338 5.21 16.13 0.72
CA ASN A 338 4.18 15.68 1.68
C ASN A 338 2.70 15.93 1.27
N ARG A 339 2.29 15.53 0.06
CA ARG A 339 0.92 15.58 -0.54
C ARG A 339 0.60 16.86 -1.35
N GLY A 340 0.02 16.68 -2.54
CA GLY A 340 -0.79 17.67 -3.26
C GLY A 340 -0.03 18.54 -4.29
N ARG A 341 -0.76 19.02 -5.31
CA ARG A 341 -0.36 19.65 -6.60
C ARG A 341 0.71 20.75 -6.60
N THR A 342 1.27 21.13 -5.46
CA THR A 342 2.54 21.86 -5.32
C THR A 342 3.14 21.49 -3.97
N PRO A 343 4.15 20.61 -3.91
CA PRO A 343 4.68 20.14 -2.64
C PRO A 343 5.51 21.25 -1.98
N LYS A 344 5.24 21.54 -0.69
CA LYS A 344 6.26 22.15 0.16
C LYS A 344 7.48 21.22 0.16
N ALA A 345 8.58 21.72 -0.39
CA ALA A 345 9.85 21.01 -0.49
C ALA A 345 10.20 20.34 0.84
N GLN A 346 10.38 19.03 0.83
CA GLN A 346 11.11 18.38 1.92
C GLN A 346 12.49 19.03 1.98
N THR A 347 12.85 19.58 3.13
CA THR A 347 14.13 20.21 3.35
C THR A 347 15.21 19.15 3.55
N GLY A 348 15.52 18.37 2.51
CA GLY A 348 16.68 17.46 2.48
C GLY A 348 16.35 16.01 2.14
N THR A 349 17.42 15.20 2.11
CA THR A 349 17.42 13.73 2.03
C THR A 349 16.43 13.18 3.06
N THR A 350 15.55 12.27 2.66
CA THR A 350 14.69 11.60 3.63
C THR A 350 15.56 10.87 4.65
N ASP A 351 15.10 10.84 5.91
CA ASP A 351 15.77 10.07 6.95
C ASP A 351 15.89 8.59 6.56
N ALA A 352 14.91 8.06 5.81
CA ALA A 352 14.94 6.70 5.29
C ALA A 352 16.11 6.51 4.30
N LEU A 353 16.25 7.41 3.32
CA LEU A 353 17.37 7.38 2.37
C LEU A 353 18.72 7.51 3.08
N SER A 354 18.83 8.42 4.06
CA SER A 354 20.04 8.59 4.87
C SER A 354 20.39 7.32 5.66
N THR A 355 19.37 6.66 6.22
CA THR A 355 19.50 5.39 6.94
C THR A 355 20.01 4.28 6.03
N LEU A 356 19.43 4.12 4.84
CA LEU A 356 19.83 3.09 3.88
C LEU A 356 21.25 3.29 3.34
N LEU A 357 21.64 4.54 3.03
CA LEU A 357 23.01 4.87 2.63
C LEU A 357 24.01 4.57 3.76
N GLY A 358 23.63 4.88 5.02
CA GLY A 358 24.41 4.52 6.20
C GLY A 358 24.61 3.01 6.40
N TRP A 359 23.72 2.19 5.84
CA TRP A 359 23.85 0.72 5.84
C TRP A 359 24.76 0.16 4.74
N ASN A 360 25.46 1.01 3.99
CA ASN A 360 26.32 0.61 2.87
C ASN A 360 25.54 -0.06 1.73
N MET A 361 24.27 0.33 1.54
CA MET A 361 23.56 -0.03 0.32
C MET A 361 24.24 0.62 -0.89
N ASN A 362 24.28 -0.11 -1.99
CA ASN A 362 24.98 0.26 -3.20
C ASN A 362 24.21 1.33 -3.99
N PRO A 363 24.69 2.59 -4.05
CA PRO A 363 24.01 3.64 -4.79
C PRO A 363 24.26 3.56 -6.31
N MET A 364 25.14 2.65 -6.76
CA MET A 364 25.43 2.44 -8.18
C MET A 364 24.46 1.46 -8.84
N MET A 365 23.82 0.59 -8.03
CA MET A 365 23.08 -0.55 -8.53
C MET A 365 21.95 -0.09 -9.47
N PRO A 366 21.88 -0.59 -10.72
CA PRO A 366 20.73 -0.35 -11.58
C PRO A 366 19.53 -1.21 -11.15
N HIS A 367 18.33 -0.86 -11.62
CA HIS A 367 17.20 -1.78 -11.60
C HIS A 367 17.59 -3.09 -12.30
N THR A 368 17.09 -4.21 -11.81
CA THR A 368 17.36 -5.54 -12.42
C THR A 368 16.37 -5.94 -13.51
N MET A 369 15.46 -5.01 -13.84
CA MET A 369 14.50 -5.10 -14.94
C MET A 369 14.61 -3.85 -15.81
N ALA A 370 14.24 -3.96 -17.08
CA ALA A 370 14.21 -2.83 -17.99
C ALA A 370 13.34 -1.69 -17.42
N PRO A 371 13.76 -0.42 -17.52
CA PRO A 371 14.89 0.04 -18.33
C PRO A 371 16.27 0.02 -17.66
N TYR A 372 16.48 -0.67 -16.54
CA TYR A 372 17.78 -0.74 -15.83
C TYR A 372 18.30 0.61 -15.30
N GLN A 373 17.39 1.48 -14.86
CA GLN A 373 17.77 2.78 -14.30
C GLN A 373 18.56 2.62 -13.00
N HIS A 374 19.66 3.35 -12.87
CA HIS A 374 20.37 3.52 -11.60
C HIS A 374 19.91 4.82 -10.89
N PRO A 375 20.19 5.00 -9.58
CA PRO A 375 19.72 6.14 -8.81
C PRO A 375 19.95 7.53 -9.41
N LEU A 376 21.10 7.77 -10.05
CA LEU A 376 21.33 9.07 -10.73
C LEU A 376 20.35 9.31 -11.89
N LEU A 377 19.93 8.27 -12.63
CA LEU A 377 18.94 8.41 -13.70
C LEU A 377 17.56 8.73 -13.15
N VAL A 378 17.18 8.14 -12.01
CA VAL A 378 15.94 8.50 -11.30
C VAL A 378 15.97 9.99 -10.95
N MET A 379 17.10 10.52 -10.44
CA MET A 379 17.22 11.96 -10.15
C MET A 379 17.13 12.83 -11.42
N GLY A 380 17.75 12.38 -12.52
CA GLY A 380 17.72 13.07 -13.81
C GLY A 380 16.30 13.16 -14.38
N GLU A 381 15.55 12.05 -14.36
CA GLU A 381 14.17 12.00 -14.82
C GLU A 381 13.30 13.02 -14.08
N HIS A 382 13.40 13.07 -12.75
CA HIS A 382 12.65 14.03 -11.95
C HIS A 382 13.09 15.48 -12.14
N ALA A 383 14.34 15.74 -12.53
CA ALA A 383 14.77 17.09 -12.92
C ALA A 383 14.04 17.59 -14.18
N MET A 384 13.63 16.70 -15.08
CA MET A 384 12.77 17.08 -16.22
C MET A 384 11.33 17.36 -15.79
N VAL A 385 10.82 16.64 -14.78
CA VAL A 385 9.41 16.73 -14.35
C VAL A 385 9.15 17.91 -13.43
N ASP A 386 9.97 18.11 -12.39
CA ASP A 386 9.72 19.13 -11.35
C ASP A 386 11.02 19.74 -10.78
N TRP A 387 11.80 20.40 -11.64
CA TRP A 387 12.97 21.15 -11.17
C TRP A 387 12.61 22.31 -10.23
N ASN A 388 11.52 23.02 -10.50
CA ASN A 388 11.14 24.21 -9.74
C ASN A 388 10.80 23.88 -8.28
N GLY A 389 10.05 22.81 -8.04
CA GLY A 389 9.70 22.35 -6.71
C GLY A 389 10.86 21.67 -5.97
N GLN A 390 11.78 21.02 -6.69
CA GLN A 390 12.67 20.01 -6.09
C GLN A 390 14.16 20.19 -6.35
N ASN A 391 14.60 21.28 -7.00
CA ASN A 391 16.01 21.50 -7.36
C ASN A 391 17.01 21.24 -6.22
N ARG A 392 16.68 21.65 -4.98
CA ARG A 392 17.55 21.49 -3.82
C ARG A 392 17.75 20.02 -3.47
N VAL A 393 16.67 19.25 -3.48
CA VAL A 393 16.70 17.81 -3.17
C VAL A 393 17.40 17.05 -4.27
N ILE A 394 17.08 17.34 -5.54
CA ILE A 394 17.73 16.72 -6.70
C ILE A 394 19.24 16.98 -6.67
N LYS A 395 19.69 18.23 -6.49
CA LYS A 395 21.11 18.57 -6.39
C LYS A 395 21.79 17.86 -5.23
N LYS A 396 21.14 17.81 -4.07
CA LYS A 396 21.69 17.14 -2.89
C LYS A 396 21.85 15.64 -3.14
N ASN A 397 20.80 14.97 -3.60
CA ASN A 397 20.82 13.52 -3.86
C ASN A 397 21.85 13.14 -4.94
N ILE A 398 21.99 13.94 -6.01
CA ILE A 398 23.05 13.73 -7.01
C ILE A 398 24.43 13.79 -6.35
N ASN A 399 24.67 14.77 -5.47
CA ASN A 399 25.95 14.88 -4.75
C ASN A 399 26.14 13.71 -3.78
N ASP A 400 25.13 13.37 -2.98
CA ASP A 400 25.19 12.30 -1.99
C ASP A 400 25.50 10.94 -2.67
N VAL A 401 24.87 10.67 -3.83
CA VAL A 401 25.18 9.49 -4.66
C VAL A 401 26.61 9.56 -5.19
N ALA A 402 26.99 10.65 -5.86
CA ALA A 402 28.31 10.78 -6.49
C ALA A 402 29.45 10.65 -5.46
N GLU A 403 29.33 11.29 -4.31
CA GLU A 403 30.33 11.19 -3.23
C GLU A 403 30.36 9.77 -2.63
N SER A 404 29.20 9.13 -2.46
CA SER A 404 29.17 7.74 -2.01
C SER A 404 29.86 6.80 -3.01
N GLU A 405 29.62 6.97 -4.31
CA GLU A 405 30.31 6.19 -5.35
C GLU A 405 31.82 6.40 -5.30
N LYS A 406 32.29 7.65 -5.22
CA LYS A 406 33.73 7.97 -5.10
C LYS A 406 34.36 7.30 -3.90
N CYS A 407 33.73 7.39 -2.71
CA CYS A 407 34.24 6.75 -1.50
C CYS A 407 34.35 5.23 -1.66
N TRP A 408 33.35 4.59 -2.27
CA TRP A 408 33.38 3.15 -2.51
C TRP A 408 34.43 2.74 -3.55
N ALA A 409 34.55 3.50 -4.63
CA ALA A 409 35.54 3.29 -5.68
C ALA A 409 36.96 3.42 -5.14
N GLU A 410 37.23 4.49 -4.37
CA GLU A 410 38.51 4.73 -3.71
C GLU A 410 38.85 3.63 -2.70
N ALA A 411 37.91 3.25 -1.84
CA ALA A 411 38.11 2.19 -0.85
C ALA A 411 38.49 0.85 -1.48
N TRP A 412 38.04 0.59 -2.71
CA TRP A 412 38.36 -0.62 -3.48
C TRP A 412 39.54 -0.45 -4.45
N GLY A 413 40.22 0.70 -4.43
CA GLY A 413 41.43 0.94 -5.21
C GLY A 413 41.20 1.36 -6.67
N PHE A 414 39.97 1.74 -7.03
CA PHE A 414 39.64 2.25 -8.36
C PHE A 414 39.83 3.77 -8.51
N GLY A 415 40.19 4.45 -7.42
CA GLY A 415 40.24 5.91 -7.34
C GLY A 415 38.85 6.55 -7.13
N PRO A 416 38.78 7.86 -6.87
CA PRO A 416 37.53 8.56 -6.58
C PRO A 416 36.74 8.84 -7.86
N VAL A 417 36.13 7.80 -8.43
CA VAL A 417 35.38 7.84 -9.70
C VAL A 417 33.89 7.59 -9.45
N VAL A 418 33.04 8.28 -10.21
CA VAL A 418 31.58 8.03 -10.25
C VAL A 418 31.30 7.04 -11.39
N PHE A 419 31.15 5.76 -11.08
CA PHE A 419 31.02 4.69 -12.07
C PHE A 419 29.76 4.80 -12.93
N THR A 420 28.67 5.33 -12.37
CA THR A 420 27.39 5.34 -13.07
C THR A 420 27.20 6.58 -13.96
N ILE A 421 28.07 7.58 -13.88
CA ILE A 421 27.86 8.87 -14.54
C ILE A 421 27.73 8.79 -16.08
N ASN A 422 28.47 7.84 -16.68
CA ASN A 422 28.52 7.58 -18.13
C ASN A 422 27.79 6.30 -18.51
N ARG A 423 26.87 5.82 -17.67
CA ARG A 423 26.00 4.70 -17.99
C ARG A 423 24.63 5.24 -18.37
N CYS A 424 24.04 4.68 -19.42
CA CYS A 424 22.66 4.96 -19.78
C CYS A 424 21.74 3.83 -19.29
N ASP A 425 20.43 4.07 -19.31
CA ASP A 425 19.40 3.03 -19.22
C ASP A 425 19.22 2.33 -20.59
N SER A 426 18.35 1.31 -20.69
CA SER A 426 18.06 0.64 -21.97
C SER A 426 17.42 1.54 -23.02
N ASN A 427 16.78 2.62 -22.58
CA ASN A 427 16.19 3.63 -23.44
C ASN A 427 17.22 4.67 -23.90
N GLY A 428 18.49 4.53 -23.49
CA GLY A 428 19.59 5.43 -23.81
C GLY A 428 19.52 6.78 -23.09
N ASN A 429 18.85 6.86 -21.95
CA ASN A 429 18.87 8.06 -21.13
C ASN A 429 20.10 8.06 -20.22
N THR A 430 20.78 9.20 -20.16
CA THR A 430 21.89 9.47 -19.24
C THR A 430 21.52 10.60 -18.29
N LEU A 431 22.20 10.74 -17.16
CA LEU A 431 21.97 11.89 -16.26
C LEU A 431 22.18 13.21 -17.02
N LEU A 432 23.28 13.31 -17.78
CA LEU A 432 23.60 14.50 -18.55
C LEU A 432 22.57 14.78 -19.66
N GLY A 433 22.03 13.73 -20.30
CA GLY A 433 20.95 13.82 -21.26
C GLY A 433 19.65 14.33 -20.65
N TYR A 434 19.25 13.82 -19.48
CA TYR A 434 18.11 14.33 -18.73
C TYR A 434 18.27 15.81 -18.38
N ILE A 435 19.41 16.23 -17.83
CA ILE A 435 19.67 17.63 -17.50
C ILE A 435 19.69 18.51 -18.74
N THR A 436 20.24 18.03 -19.86
CA THR A 436 20.20 18.75 -21.15
C THR A 436 18.77 19.00 -21.60
N ARG A 437 17.94 17.94 -21.64
CA ARG A 437 16.52 18.07 -21.99
C ARG A 437 15.78 19.00 -21.02
N ALA A 438 16.07 18.93 -19.73
CA ALA A 438 15.52 19.84 -18.73
C ALA A 438 15.86 21.31 -19.05
N ILE A 439 17.11 21.62 -19.42
CA ILE A 439 17.55 22.97 -19.82
C ILE A 439 16.83 23.46 -21.08
N VAL A 440 16.72 22.60 -22.09
CA VAL A 440 16.08 22.91 -23.37
C VAL A 440 14.60 23.23 -23.19
N HIS A 441 13.89 22.43 -22.39
CA HIS A 441 12.46 22.59 -22.10
C HIS A 441 12.14 23.54 -20.93
N TYR A 442 13.14 24.18 -20.34
CA TYR A 442 12.92 25.03 -19.17
C TYR A 442 12.26 26.37 -19.55
N HIS A 443 11.05 26.69 -19.11
CA HIS A 443 10.32 27.90 -19.57
C HIS A 443 10.04 28.93 -18.45
N VAL A 444 11.04 29.30 -17.63
CA VAL A 444 10.88 30.31 -16.55
C VAL A 444 11.70 31.58 -16.84
N GLU A 445 11.17 32.75 -16.46
CA GLU A 445 11.79 34.08 -16.66
C GLU A 445 13.22 34.21 -16.09
N SER A 446 13.52 33.53 -14.98
CA SER A 446 14.85 33.50 -14.35
C SER A 446 15.91 32.73 -15.16
N GLY A 447 15.48 32.00 -16.20
CA GLY A 447 16.34 31.24 -17.10
C GLY A 447 16.91 29.95 -16.50
N SER A 448 17.61 29.18 -17.33
CA SER A 448 18.14 27.84 -17.00
C SER A 448 19.46 27.84 -16.23
N LYS A 449 19.89 28.96 -15.64
CA LYS A 449 21.24 29.08 -15.03
C LYS A 449 21.52 28.00 -13.97
N PRO A 450 20.61 27.73 -13.02
CA PRO A 450 20.86 26.72 -11.99
C PRO A 450 21.00 25.28 -12.52
N LEU A 451 20.39 24.99 -13.67
CA LEU A 451 20.52 23.70 -14.37
C LEU A 451 21.82 23.66 -15.18
N GLU A 452 22.21 24.77 -15.81
CA GLU A 452 23.49 24.90 -16.51
C GLU A 452 24.69 24.78 -15.55
N ASP A 453 24.58 25.34 -14.34
CA ASP A 453 25.58 25.17 -13.28
C ASP A 453 25.68 23.69 -12.85
N LEU A 454 24.55 23.00 -12.72
CA LEU A 454 24.53 21.56 -12.45
C LEU A 454 25.11 20.74 -13.61
N PHE A 455 24.79 21.09 -14.86
CA PHE A 455 25.35 20.49 -16.06
C PHE A 455 26.89 20.61 -16.06
N SER A 456 27.41 21.81 -15.83
CA SER A 456 28.86 22.04 -15.74
C SER A 456 29.48 21.23 -14.60
N LYS A 457 28.81 21.13 -13.45
CA LYS A 457 29.28 20.33 -12.31
C LYS A 457 29.39 18.84 -12.68
N ILE A 458 28.35 18.29 -13.30
CA ILE A 458 28.30 16.89 -13.71
C ILE A 458 29.45 16.54 -14.67
N VAL A 459 29.77 17.43 -15.62
CA VAL A 459 30.90 17.23 -16.54
C VAL A 459 32.25 17.39 -15.83
N LYS A 460 32.47 18.51 -15.13
CA LYS A 460 33.80 18.88 -14.60
C LYS A 460 34.19 18.13 -13.33
N GLU A 461 33.24 17.88 -12.43
CA GLU A 461 33.52 17.30 -11.11
C GLU A 461 33.19 15.81 -11.02
N TYR A 462 32.22 15.34 -11.80
CA TYR A 462 31.79 13.93 -11.78
C TYR A 462 32.26 13.14 -13.00
N GLY A 463 32.86 13.80 -14.01
CA GLY A 463 33.47 13.13 -15.16
C GLY A 463 32.48 12.62 -16.19
N ALA A 464 31.30 13.27 -16.30
CA ALA A 464 30.37 12.93 -17.36
C ALA A 464 30.95 13.28 -18.75
N ASP A 465 30.89 12.33 -19.67
CA ASP A 465 31.31 12.51 -21.05
C ASP A 465 30.20 13.19 -21.85
N ILE A 466 30.46 14.43 -22.26
CA ILE A 466 29.53 15.24 -23.07
C ILE A 466 29.33 14.66 -24.48
N ASN A 467 30.24 13.80 -24.94
CA ASN A 467 30.24 13.19 -26.26
C ASN A 467 29.96 11.67 -26.21
N LEU A 468 29.42 11.18 -25.09
CA LEU A 468 29.09 9.76 -24.92
C LEU A 468 28.20 9.27 -26.07
N ASP A 469 28.69 8.29 -26.84
CA ASP A 469 27.90 7.63 -27.88
C ASP A 469 26.91 6.66 -27.24
N VAL A 470 25.75 7.18 -26.88
CA VAL A 470 24.68 6.38 -26.28
C VAL A 470 24.09 5.39 -27.28
N ASN A 471 24.18 5.64 -28.59
CA ASN A 471 23.58 4.77 -29.61
C ASN A 471 24.35 3.46 -29.79
N SER A 472 25.59 3.38 -29.29
CA SER A 472 26.38 2.15 -29.21
C SER A 472 25.94 1.15 -28.14
N PHE A 473 25.12 1.57 -27.16
CA PHE A 473 24.69 0.71 -26.06
C PHE A 473 23.60 -0.29 -26.50
N ARG A 474 23.80 -1.57 -26.13
CA ARG A 474 22.89 -2.70 -26.41
C ARG A 474 21.53 -2.48 -25.74
N THR A 475 20.42 -2.79 -26.42
CA THR A 475 19.05 -2.59 -25.91
C THR A 475 18.18 -3.84 -26.15
N PRO A 476 17.27 -4.21 -25.23
CA PRO A 476 16.34 -5.33 -25.43
C PRO A 476 15.26 -5.03 -26.47
N MET A 477 14.97 -3.76 -26.74
CA MET A 477 13.90 -3.31 -27.64
C MET A 477 14.44 -2.25 -28.61
N PRO A 478 13.91 -2.15 -29.86
CA PRO A 478 14.30 -1.09 -30.77
C PRO A 478 13.99 0.27 -30.14
N ARG A 479 14.92 1.23 -30.24
CA ARG A 479 14.71 2.58 -29.73
C ARG A 479 15.09 3.67 -30.74
N PRO A 480 14.45 4.85 -30.68
CA PRO A 480 14.81 5.98 -31.53
C PRO A 480 16.29 6.37 -31.39
N TYR A 481 16.83 6.97 -32.45
CA TYR A 481 18.15 7.59 -32.41
C TYR A 481 18.19 8.69 -31.34
N ILE A 482 19.24 8.69 -30.52
CA ILE A 482 19.43 9.70 -29.47
C ILE A 482 20.45 10.71 -29.96
N HIS A 483 19.99 11.95 -30.10
CA HIS A 483 20.83 13.06 -30.52
C HIS A 483 21.91 13.40 -29.49
N SER A 484 23.06 13.85 -29.99
CA SER A 484 24.16 14.36 -29.17
C SER A 484 23.71 15.57 -28.35
N ILE A 485 24.39 15.81 -27.21
CA ILE A 485 24.16 17.03 -26.42
C ILE A 485 24.43 18.28 -27.26
N ARG A 486 25.40 18.21 -28.16
CA ARG A 486 25.67 19.29 -29.10
C ARG A 486 24.47 19.59 -29.98
N TRP A 487 23.91 18.58 -30.62
CA TRP A 487 22.74 18.73 -31.48
C TRP A 487 21.56 19.31 -30.70
N MET A 488 21.28 18.78 -29.51
CA MET A 488 20.20 19.27 -28.64
C MET A 488 20.39 20.75 -28.28
N ALA A 489 21.60 21.18 -27.97
CA ALA A 489 21.92 22.57 -27.65
C ALA A 489 21.83 23.51 -28.87
N ASP A 490 22.21 23.03 -30.06
CA ASP A 490 22.15 23.81 -31.29
C ASP A 490 20.70 24.07 -31.75
N HIS A 491 19.80 23.12 -31.50
CA HIS A 491 18.38 23.21 -31.84
C HIS A 491 17.53 23.85 -30.73
N ALA A 492 18.12 24.22 -29.59
CA ALA A 492 17.41 24.82 -28.47
C ALA A 492 17.11 26.31 -28.72
N ILE A 493 15.82 26.66 -28.73
CA ILE A 493 15.36 28.05 -28.94
C ILE A 493 15.69 28.91 -27.71
N GLY A 494 16.36 30.04 -27.91
CA GLY A 494 16.62 31.03 -26.85
C GLY A 494 17.66 30.59 -25.79
N ARG A 495 18.47 29.56 -26.06
CA ARG A 495 19.45 29.00 -25.11
C ARG A 495 20.92 29.30 -25.48
N ARG A 496 21.22 30.55 -25.83
CA ARG A 496 22.57 30.99 -26.26
C ARG A 496 23.68 30.77 -25.21
N ARG A 497 23.35 30.82 -23.91
CA ARG A 497 24.32 30.57 -22.83
C ARG A 497 24.67 29.10 -22.74
N PHE A 498 23.65 28.23 -22.77
CA PHE A 498 23.84 26.78 -22.79
C PHE A 498 24.62 26.31 -24.03
N LYS A 499 24.29 26.81 -25.23
CA LYS A 499 25.05 26.52 -26.45
C LYS A 499 26.53 26.89 -26.34
N ARG A 500 26.86 28.03 -25.72
CA ARG A 500 28.25 28.41 -25.42
C ARG A 500 28.88 27.47 -24.42
N LEU A 501 28.21 27.16 -23.31
CA LEU A 501 28.69 26.21 -22.31
C LEU A 501 29.03 24.84 -22.93
N VAL A 502 28.18 24.32 -23.82
CA VAL A 502 28.41 23.05 -24.52
C VAL A 502 29.63 23.13 -25.46
N ASN A 503 29.85 24.25 -26.17
CA ASN A 503 31.07 24.46 -26.95
C ASN A 503 32.32 24.49 -26.05
N ASP A 504 32.26 25.25 -24.96
CA ASP A 504 33.38 25.46 -24.05
C ASP A 504 33.79 24.16 -23.34
N LEU A 505 32.84 23.23 -23.17
CA LEU A 505 33.07 21.89 -22.65
C LEU A 505 33.43 20.86 -23.73
N GLY A 506 33.58 21.27 -25.00
CA GLY A 506 34.03 20.41 -26.09
C GLY A 506 32.95 19.49 -26.68
N GLY A 507 31.68 19.86 -26.59
CA GLY A 507 30.57 19.10 -27.17
C GLY A 507 30.62 19.07 -28.71
N GLN A 508 30.49 17.88 -29.28
CA GLN A 508 30.58 17.61 -30.72
C GLN A 508 29.29 16.95 -31.22
N LEU A 509 28.97 17.20 -32.50
CA LEU A 509 27.93 16.45 -33.19
C LEU A 509 28.38 15.00 -33.32
N HIS A 510 27.44 14.07 -33.14
CA HIS A 510 27.72 12.66 -33.37
C HIS A 510 28.01 12.44 -34.87
N PRO A 511 28.93 11.53 -35.26
CA PRO A 511 29.26 11.29 -36.67
C PRO A 511 28.04 11.04 -37.57
N ALA A 512 27.02 10.36 -37.06
CA ALA A 512 25.78 10.11 -37.80
C ALA A 512 24.99 11.39 -38.09
N GLU A 513 25.00 12.38 -37.20
CA GLU A 513 24.32 13.67 -37.38
C GLU A 513 25.05 14.52 -38.43
N VAL A 514 26.39 14.48 -38.42
CA VAL A 514 27.22 15.17 -39.43
C VAL A 514 26.98 14.59 -40.83
N ALA A 515 26.83 13.26 -40.91
CA ALA A 515 26.62 12.56 -42.16
C ALA A 515 25.14 12.49 -42.61
N GLY A 516 24.19 12.90 -41.77
CA GLY A 516 22.74 12.75 -42.05
C GLY A 516 22.30 11.28 -42.13
N THR A 517 22.90 10.41 -41.31
CA THR A 517 22.70 8.94 -41.30
C THR A 517 22.10 8.44 -39.99
N GLU A 518 21.32 9.30 -39.32
CA GLU A 518 20.64 9.01 -38.06
C GLU A 518 19.69 7.81 -38.23
N ALA A 519 19.92 6.75 -37.45
CA ALA A 519 19.16 5.51 -37.54
C ALA A 519 18.77 5.00 -36.14
N PRO A 520 17.60 4.37 -35.98
CA PRO A 520 17.21 3.75 -34.71
C PRO A 520 18.24 2.71 -34.24
N THR A 521 18.46 2.62 -32.93
CA THR A 521 19.24 1.52 -32.35
C THR A 521 18.38 0.26 -32.37
N LEU A 522 18.86 -0.77 -33.05
CA LEU A 522 18.17 -2.05 -33.14
C LEU A 522 18.24 -2.83 -31.83
N ALA A 523 17.20 -3.63 -31.57
CA ALA A 523 17.22 -4.59 -30.47
C ALA A 523 18.34 -5.61 -30.69
N ASP A 524 19.01 -5.95 -29.61
CA ASP A 524 20.01 -6.99 -29.56
C ASP A 524 19.35 -8.37 -29.52
N VAL A 525 19.75 -9.26 -30.44
CA VAL A 525 19.11 -10.57 -30.62
C VAL A 525 19.34 -11.48 -29.42
N ASP A 526 20.52 -11.36 -28.79
CA ASP A 526 20.94 -12.21 -27.67
C ASP A 526 20.87 -11.46 -26.32
N PHE A 527 19.92 -10.53 -26.18
CA PHE A 527 19.76 -9.77 -24.95
C PHE A 527 19.23 -10.69 -23.83
N PRO A 528 19.89 -10.79 -22.65
CA PRO A 528 19.43 -11.67 -21.59
C PRO A 528 18.04 -11.26 -21.08
N PRO A 529 17.10 -12.20 -20.87
CA PRO A 529 15.75 -11.86 -20.44
C PRO A 529 15.74 -11.35 -18.99
N ASP A 530 14.81 -10.44 -18.75
CA ASP A 530 14.49 -9.92 -17.43
C ASP A 530 13.99 -11.03 -16.48
N GLN A 531 14.41 -10.95 -15.22
CA GLN A 531 14.01 -11.90 -14.17
C GLN A 531 13.42 -11.14 -12.98
N PRO A 532 12.11 -11.31 -12.68
CA PRO A 532 11.48 -10.70 -11.52
C PRO A 532 12.22 -11.07 -10.23
N HIS A 533 12.35 -10.11 -9.30
CA HIS A 533 13.04 -10.29 -8.02
C HIS A 533 14.53 -10.67 -8.11
N ALA A 534 15.15 -10.56 -9.29
CA ALA A 534 16.58 -10.83 -9.43
C ALA A 534 17.39 -9.90 -8.52
N ARG A 535 18.25 -10.49 -7.68
CA ARG A 535 19.10 -9.76 -6.71
C ARG A 535 20.16 -8.89 -7.38
N CYS A 536 20.57 -9.26 -8.58
CA CYS A 536 21.49 -8.52 -9.41
C CYS A 536 21.32 -8.97 -10.86
N LEU A 537 21.73 -8.11 -11.79
CA LEU A 537 21.82 -8.49 -13.19
C LEU A 537 22.87 -9.61 -13.38
N PRO A 538 22.65 -10.55 -14.31
CA PRO A 538 23.65 -11.55 -14.71
C PRO A 538 24.98 -10.89 -15.10
N ALA A 539 26.10 -11.57 -14.88
CA ALA A 539 27.43 -10.99 -15.09
C ALA A 539 27.72 -10.63 -16.56
N ASP A 540 27.05 -11.29 -17.48
CA ASP A 540 27.06 -11.09 -18.94
C ASP A 540 26.05 -10.05 -19.42
N HIS A 541 25.16 -9.57 -18.56
CA HIS A 541 24.19 -8.54 -18.91
C HIS A 541 24.88 -7.19 -19.17
N PRO A 542 24.55 -6.47 -20.26
CA PRO A 542 25.27 -5.25 -20.66
C PRO A 542 25.19 -4.12 -19.61
N TYR A 543 24.11 -4.09 -18.83
CA TYR A 543 23.91 -3.12 -17.75
C TYR A 543 24.44 -3.57 -16.39
N ALA A 544 24.99 -4.78 -16.27
CA ALA A 544 25.54 -5.25 -15.00
C ALA A 544 26.78 -4.44 -14.57
N LEU A 545 26.90 -4.25 -13.25
CA LEU A 545 28.12 -3.74 -12.63
C LEU A 545 29.11 -4.88 -12.39
N LYS A 546 30.40 -4.60 -12.49
CA LYS A 546 31.45 -5.57 -12.18
C LYS A 546 31.55 -5.78 -10.66
N LYS A 547 32.10 -6.93 -10.24
CA LYS A 547 32.45 -7.16 -8.83
C LYS A 547 33.43 -6.07 -8.36
N PRO A 548 33.24 -5.49 -7.16
CA PRO A 548 32.29 -5.85 -6.11
C PRO A 548 30.90 -5.20 -6.22
N PHE A 549 30.70 -4.24 -7.12
CA PHE A 549 29.51 -3.37 -7.19
C PHE A 549 28.26 -4.01 -7.82
N HIS A 550 28.29 -5.30 -8.15
CA HIS A 550 27.15 -6.03 -8.70
C HIS A 550 25.96 -6.26 -7.74
N LEU A 551 26.14 -6.11 -6.42
CA LEU A 551 25.11 -6.47 -5.41
C LEU A 551 24.51 -5.23 -4.75
N ALA A 552 23.38 -5.41 -4.07
CA ALA A 552 22.70 -4.35 -3.33
C ALA A 552 23.46 -3.88 -2.09
N PHE A 553 24.30 -4.73 -1.50
CA PHE A 553 25.21 -4.34 -0.42
C PHE A 553 26.67 -4.43 -0.86
N ILE A 554 27.39 -3.30 -0.77
CA ILE A 554 28.81 -3.28 -1.09
C ILE A 554 29.57 -3.85 0.12
N ARG A 555 30.31 -4.93 -0.12
CA ARG A 555 31.19 -5.48 0.92
C ARG A 555 32.30 -4.47 1.20
N LYS A 556 32.65 -4.31 2.49
CA LYS A 556 33.85 -3.55 2.88
C LYS A 556 35.08 -4.13 2.19
N SER A 557 35.94 -3.25 1.68
CA SER A 557 37.21 -3.62 1.05
C SER A 557 38.18 -4.21 2.06
N ALA A 558 39.29 -4.80 1.58
CA ALA A 558 40.31 -5.37 2.46
C ALA A 558 40.93 -4.30 3.39
N SER A 559 41.19 -3.11 2.87
CA SER A 559 41.72 -1.97 3.65
C SER A 559 40.74 -1.52 4.73
N GLN A 560 39.47 -1.31 4.40
CA GLN A 560 38.44 -0.93 5.37
C GLN A 560 38.21 -1.99 6.46
N ARG A 561 38.38 -3.28 6.14
CA ARG A 561 38.33 -4.35 7.14
C ARG A 561 39.56 -4.34 8.04
N ALA A 562 40.74 -4.11 7.48
CA ALA A 562 41.98 -4.00 8.25
C ALA A 562 41.95 -2.81 9.21
N GLU A 563 41.47 -1.65 8.74
CA GLU A 563 41.28 -0.44 9.55
C GLU A 563 40.28 -0.67 10.68
N LYS A 564 39.08 -1.20 10.39
CA LYS A 564 38.10 -1.54 11.44
C LYS A 564 38.64 -2.56 12.45
N ARG A 565 39.48 -3.49 12.00
CA ARG A 565 40.15 -4.45 12.90
C ARG A 565 41.18 -3.74 13.78
N ALA A 566 41.97 -2.83 13.22
CA ALA A 566 42.93 -2.03 13.96
C ALA A 566 42.24 -1.13 15.00
N GLU A 567 41.16 -0.44 14.63
CA GLU A 567 40.34 0.36 15.55
C GLU A 567 39.77 -0.48 16.69
N LYS A 568 39.20 -1.66 16.39
CA LYS A 568 38.71 -2.59 17.41
C LYS A 568 39.80 -3.06 18.35
N LEU A 569 40.99 -3.37 17.83
CA LEU A 569 42.15 -3.76 18.63
C LEU A 569 42.66 -2.61 19.50
N GLN A 570 42.62 -1.38 18.98
CA GLN A 570 42.98 -0.19 19.74
C GLN A 570 41.97 0.09 20.86
N GLN A 571 40.68 0.02 20.58
CA GLN A 571 39.62 0.14 21.59
C GLN A 571 39.74 -0.95 22.65
N HIS A 572 40.02 -2.19 22.24
CA HIS A 572 40.29 -3.29 23.16
C HIS A 572 41.50 -3.00 24.04
N ALA A 573 42.62 -2.56 23.47
CA ALA A 573 43.83 -2.22 24.23
C ALA A 573 43.59 -1.06 25.21
N ILE A 574 42.84 -0.03 24.81
CA ILE A 574 42.45 1.09 25.68
C ILE A 574 41.60 0.59 26.85
N MET A 575 40.60 -0.26 26.58
CA MET A 575 39.70 -0.76 27.62
C MET A 575 40.39 -1.72 28.58
N VAL A 576 41.25 -2.62 28.08
CA VAL A 576 42.09 -3.47 28.94
C VAL A 576 42.98 -2.58 29.82
N GLY A 577 43.65 -1.59 29.24
CA GLY A 577 44.50 -0.66 29.99
C GLY A 577 43.74 0.13 31.06
N PHE A 578 42.49 0.51 30.79
CA PHE A 578 41.61 1.14 31.77
C PHE A 578 41.24 0.17 32.91
N LEU A 579 40.80 -1.04 32.60
CA LEU A 579 40.38 -2.04 33.59
C LEU A 579 41.55 -2.49 34.48
N VAL A 580 42.77 -2.60 33.93
CA VAL A 580 43.97 -2.89 34.71
C VAL A 580 44.31 -1.74 35.68
N ARG A 581 44.15 -0.48 35.23
CA ARG A 581 44.30 0.69 36.13
C ARG A 581 43.23 0.75 37.21
N ASP A 582 42.05 0.20 36.93
CA ASP A 582 40.93 0.07 37.87
C ASP A 582 41.04 -1.18 38.78
N GLY A 583 42.24 -1.75 38.88
CA GLY A 583 42.57 -2.82 39.83
C GLY A 583 42.19 -4.24 39.39
N HIS A 584 41.76 -4.45 38.15
CA HIS A 584 41.52 -5.80 37.63
C HIS A 584 42.85 -6.47 37.24
N THR A 585 42.92 -7.79 37.36
CA THR A 585 44.06 -8.54 36.82
C THR A 585 44.06 -8.46 35.29
N GLN A 586 45.23 -8.67 34.67
CA GLN A 586 45.36 -8.63 33.20
C GLN A 586 44.40 -9.61 32.51
N GLU A 587 44.22 -10.81 33.08
CA GLU A 587 43.34 -11.84 32.53
C GLU A 587 41.86 -11.44 32.64
N GLU A 588 41.43 -10.89 33.78
CA GLU A 588 40.06 -10.38 33.98
C GLU A 588 39.77 -9.16 33.10
N ALA A 589 40.73 -8.27 32.94
CA ALA A 589 40.60 -7.09 32.09
C ALA A 589 40.43 -7.48 30.61
N VAL A 590 41.20 -8.45 30.12
CA VAL A 590 41.05 -9.00 28.76
C VAL A 590 39.71 -9.72 28.60
N ALA A 591 39.31 -10.55 29.56
CA ALA A 591 38.03 -11.26 29.51
C ALA A 591 36.83 -10.29 29.46
N LYS A 592 36.82 -9.26 30.33
CA LYS A 592 35.78 -8.23 30.32
C LYS A 592 35.82 -7.37 29.06
N ALA A 593 37.00 -7.02 28.56
CA ALA A 593 37.13 -6.25 27.32
C ALA A 593 36.58 -7.01 26.11
N ASN A 594 36.86 -8.31 26.01
CA ASN A 594 36.29 -9.18 24.99
C ASN A 594 34.76 -9.29 25.10
N GLN A 595 34.24 -9.43 26.33
CA GLN A 595 32.80 -9.52 26.58
C GLN A 595 32.07 -8.24 26.16
N VAL A 596 32.59 -7.06 26.53
CA VAL A 596 31.95 -5.77 26.23
C VAL A 596 32.06 -5.42 24.74
N LEU A 597 33.21 -5.66 24.10
CA LEU A 597 33.41 -5.37 22.67
C LEU A 597 32.87 -6.46 21.73
N LYS A 598 32.38 -7.58 22.29
CA LYS A 598 31.91 -8.77 21.56
C LYS A 598 32.96 -9.22 20.53
N LEU A 599 34.20 -9.39 21.00
CA LEU A 599 35.35 -9.82 20.19
C LEU A 599 35.52 -11.34 20.19
#